data_AF-A0A2K8U9H6-F1
#
_entry.id   AF-A0A2K8U9H6-F1
#
_cell.length_a   1.000
_cell.length_b   1.000
_cell.length_c   1.000
_cell.angle_alpha   90.00
_cell.angle_beta   90.00
_cell.angle_gamma   90.00
#
_symmetry.space_group_name_H-M   'P 1'
#
loop_
_entity.id
_entity.type
_entity.pdbx_description
1 polymer ?
#
loop_
_entity_poly.entity_id
_entity_poly.type
_entity_poly.pdbx_seq_one_letter_code
_entity_poly.pdbx_strand_id
1 'polypeptide(L)'
;MTFQLIGRAALAVFAAGALGLVCAPAPACTTFRIQSQDGAWLIGRSMEFGMSLDSQVMLVPRGYRLTSTRPDLKPGMDWTVKHGFAGINALGKDLSTLAIFAVGRRPRA
;
A
#
# COMPACT_ATOMS: atom_id res chain seq x y z
N MET A 1 10.21 -32.28 43.04
CA MET A 1 8.99 -31.60 42.54
C MET A 1 9.16 -30.08 42.34
N THR A 2 9.96 -29.37 43.14
CA THR A 2 10.17 -27.91 43.03
C THR A 2 10.99 -27.47 41.81
N PHE A 3 12.03 -28.23 41.42
CA PHE A 3 12.89 -27.90 40.26
C PHE A 3 12.14 -27.94 38.90
N GLN A 4 11.15 -28.84 38.76
CA GLN A 4 10.33 -28.95 37.55
C GLN A 4 9.30 -27.81 37.42
N LEU A 5 8.81 -27.27 38.54
CA LEU A 5 7.91 -26.12 38.54
C LEU A 5 8.62 -24.82 38.15
N ILE A 6 9.86 -24.62 38.63
CA ILE A 6 10.70 -23.47 38.27
C ILE A 6 11.06 -23.49 36.78
N GLY A 7 11.40 -24.66 36.22
CA GLY A 7 11.69 -24.80 34.78
C GLY A 7 10.50 -24.50 33.87
N ARG A 8 9.28 -24.91 34.27
CA ARG A 8 8.04 -24.62 33.51
C ARG A 8 7.63 -23.15 33.60
N ALA A 9 7.78 -22.53 34.76
CA ALA A 9 7.54 -21.11 34.94
C ALA A 9 8.55 -20.25 34.15
N ALA A 10 9.84 -20.62 34.18
CA ALA A 10 10.87 -19.95 33.38
C ALA A 10 10.60 -20.07 31.88
N LEU A 11 10.20 -21.25 31.39
CA LEU A 11 9.86 -21.46 29.98
C LEU A 11 8.62 -20.67 29.55
N ALA A 12 7.59 -20.59 30.42
CA ALA A 12 6.38 -19.81 30.14
C ALA A 12 6.64 -18.31 30.10
N VAL A 13 7.49 -17.78 31.00
CA VAL A 13 7.91 -16.36 31.00
C VAL A 13 8.74 -16.04 29.76
N PHE A 14 9.64 -16.94 29.35
CA PHE A 14 10.45 -16.76 28.14
C PHE A 14 9.58 -16.78 26.87
N ALA A 15 8.60 -17.69 26.80
CA ALA A 15 7.65 -17.76 25.68
C ALA A 15 6.73 -16.52 25.61
N ALA A 16 6.25 -16.03 26.76
CA ALA A 16 5.44 -14.80 26.83
C ALA A 16 6.27 -13.55 26.44
N GLY A 17 7.54 -13.47 26.87
CA GLY A 17 8.45 -12.40 26.49
C GLY A 17 8.79 -12.40 25.00
N ALA A 18 8.98 -13.58 24.40
CA ALA A 18 9.22 -13.73 22.96
C ALA A 18 8.00 -13.31 22.11
N LEU A 19 6.77 -13.61 22.57
CA LEU A 19 5.55 -13.25 21.85
C LEU A 19 5.25 -11.74 21.90
N GLY A 20 5.66 -11.05 22.97
CA GLY A 20 5.51 -9.60 23.10
C GLY A 20 6.44 -8.76 22.21
N LEU A 21 7.57 -9.32 21.75
CA LEU A 21 8.59 -8.59 20.97
C LEU A 21 8.27 -8.44 19.47
N VAL A 22 7.26 -9.15 18.95
CA VAL A 22 7.01 -9.26 17.49
C VAL A 22 6.11 -8.13 16.95
N CYS A 23 5.54 -7.28 17.80
CA CYS A 23 4.58 -6.25 17.40
C CYS A 23 5.22 -4.87 17.14
N ALA A 24 6.49 -4.81 16.74
CA ALA A 24 7.08 -3.54 16.32
C ALA A 24 6.50 -3.13 14.95
N PRO A 25 6.05 -1.88 14.75
CA PRO A 25 5.61 -1.42 13.44
C PRO A 25 6.79 -1.51 12.47
N ALA A 26 6.69 -2.39 11.48
CA ALA A 26 7.66 -2.43 10.40
C ALA A 26 7.51 -1.15 9.57
N PRO A 27 8.58 -0.36 9.35
CA PRO A 27 8.53 0.76 8.42
C PRO A 27 8.16 0.23 7.03
N ALA A 28 7.00 0.67 6.54
CA ALA A 28 6.43 0.27 5.25
C ALA A 28 6.20 1.53 4.38
N CYS A 29 5.29 1.43 3.41
CA CYS A 29 4.92 2.52 2.49
C CYS A 29 4.71 3.84 3.22
N THR A 30 5.57 4.83 2.93
CA THR A 30 5.47 6.18 3.48
C THR A 30 5.05 7.15 2.39
N THR A 31 4.11 8.05 2.70
CA THR A 31 3.65 9.09 1.78
C THR A 31 3.84 10.46 2.39
N PHE A 32 4.36 11.41 1.60
CA PHE A 32 4.51 12.80 1.99
C PHE A 32 4.02 13.73 0.89
N ARG A 33 3.72 14.98 1.26
CA ARG A 33 3.36 16.04 0.33
C ARG A 33 4.17 17.30 0.59
N ILE A 34 4.51 18.00 -0.49
CA ILE A 34 5.21 19.29 -0.45
C ILE A 34 4.34 20.30 -1.18
N GLN A 35 4.18 21.48 -0.60
CA GLN A 35 3.59 22.63 -1.30
C GLN A 35 4.72 23.49 -1.86
N SER A 36 4.68 23.76 -3.15
CA SER A 36 5.59 24.72 -3.77
C SER A 36 5.15 26.16 -3.46
N GLN A 37 6.06 27.12 -3.62
CA GLN A 37 5.77 28.54 -3.33
C GLN A 37 4.69 29.13 -4.24
N ASP A 38 4.55 28.62 -5.46
CA ASP A 38 3.48 28.96 -6.41
C ASP A 38 2.14 28.24 -6.12
N GLY A 39 2.10 27.42 -5.06
CA GLY A 39 0.91 26.78 -4.53
C GLY A 39 0.55 25.42 -5.12
N ALA A 40 1.43 24.81 -5.93
CA ALA A 40 1.25 23.45 -6.42
C ALA A 40 1.54 22.42 -5.31
N TRP A 41 0.87 21.28 -5.39
CA TRP A 41 1.10 20.15 -4.49
C TRP A 41 1.86 19.05 -5.20
N LEU A 42 2.97 18.62 -4.61
CA LEU A 42 3.73 17.44 -5.02
C LEU A 42 3.49 16.35 -3.99
N ILE A 43 3.16 15.14 -4.44
CA ILE A 43 2.93 13.98 -3.57
C ILE A 43 3.98 12.93 -3.90
N GLY A 44 4.78 12.56 -2.90
CA GLY A 44 5.79 11.52 -2.97
C GLY A 44 5.37 10.31 -2.16
N ARG A 45 5.76 9.12 -2.62
CA ARG A 45 5.56 7.85 -1.91
C ARG A 45 6.78 6.97 -2.04
N SER A 46 7.11 6.26 -0.97
CA SER A 46 8.07 5.15 -1.00
C SER A 46 7.34 3.81 -1.14
N MET A 47 8.05 2.80 -1.63
CA MET A 47 7.51 1.46 -1.93
C MET A 47 8.45 0.40 -1.36
N GLU A 48 8.25 0.09 -0.07
CA GLU A 48 9.03 -0.84 0.73
C GLU A 48 8.50 -2.27 0.57
N PHE A 49 9.16 -3.05 -0.28
CA PHE A 49 8.89 -4.47 -0.43
C PHE A 49 10.19 -5.26 -0.35
N GLY A 50 10.15 -6.45 0.27
CA GLY A 50 11.30 -7.36 0.36
C GLY A 50 11.69 -8.02 -0.97
N MET A 51 11.01 -7.66 -2.07
CA MET A 51 11.23 -8.18 -3.41
C MET A 51 11.06 -7.05 -4.45
N SER A 52 11.68 -7.20 -5.63
CA SER A 52 11.36 -6.33 -6.76
C SER A 52 9.92 -6.53 -7.18
N LEU A 53 9.23 -5.42 -7.44
CA LEU A 53 7.87 -5.43 -7.98
C LEU A 53 7.84 -5.24 -9.50
N ASP A 54 8.99 -4.99 -10.14
CA ASP A 54 9.14 -4.73 -11.57
C ASP A 54 8.14 -3.70 -12.09
N SER A 55 8.00 -2.62 -11.32
CA SER A 55 6.97 -1.61 -11.50
C SER A 55 7.21 -0.76 -12.76
N GLN A 56 6.14 -0.53 -13.50
CA GLN A 56 6.08 0.25 -14.73
C GLN A 56 5.08 1.39 -14.61
N VAL A 57 5.34 2.49 -15.33
CA VAL A 57 4.36 3.56 -15.49
C VAL A 57 3.27 3.10 -16.46
N MET A 58 2.03 3.23 -16.05
CA MET A 58 0.86 2.92 -16.87
C MET A 58 -0.05 4.12 -17.03
N LEU A 59 -0.74 4.18 -18.17
CA LEU A 59 -1.66 5.24 -18.54
C LEU A 59 -3.03 4.64 -18.78
N VAL A 60 -4.04 5.13 -18.04
CA VAL A 60 -5.43 4.71 -18.20
C VAL A 60 -6.24 5.89 -18.74
N PRO A 61 -6.74 5.81 -19.99
CA PRO A 61 -7.45 6.92 -20.61
C PRO A 61 -8.88 7.07 -20.05
N ARG A 62 -9.46 8.25 -20.27
CA ARG A 62 -10.89 8.48 -20.03
C ARG A 62 -11.73 7.57 -20.93
N GLY A 63 -12.83 7.03 -20.41
CA GLY A 63 -13.70 6.11 -21.13
C GLY A 63 -13.25 4.65 -21.09
N TYR A 64 -12.10 4.35 -20.48
CA TYR A 64 -11.65 2.98 -20.28
C TYR A 64 -12.55 2.25 -19.28
N ARG A 65 -12.94 1.00 -19.57
CA ARG A 65 -13.75 0.17 -18.66
C ARG A 65 -12.81 -0.65 -17.77
N LEU A 66 -12.96 -0.51 -16.46
CA LEU A 66 -12.24 -1.26 -15.44
C LEU A 66 -13.21 -2.19 -14.72
N THR A 67 -12.71 -3.33 -14.28
CA THR A 67 -13.47 -4.31 -13.47
C THR A 67 -12.64 -4.72 -12.28
N SER A 68 -13.21 -4.70 -11.08
CA SER A 68 -12.53 -5.17 -9.88
C SER A 68 -12.47 -6.70 -9.83
N THR A 69 -11.49 -7.23 -9.09
CA THR A 69 -11.37 -8.67 -8.83
C THR A 69 -11.84 -8.95 -7.41
N ARG A 70 -12.77 -9.91 -7.25
CA ARG A 70 -13.26 -10.35 -5.95
C ARG A 70 -12.28 -11.31 -5.27
N PRO A 71 -12.40 -11.56 -3.95
CA PRO A 71 -11.57 -12.54 -3.25
C PRO A 71 -11.67 -13.98 -3.82
N ASP A 72 -12.78 -14.33 -4.47
CA ASP A 72 -12.96 -15.61 -5.18
C ASP A 72 -12.38 -15.59 -6.62
N LEU A 73 -11.56 -14.60 -6.96
CA LEU A 73 -10.92 -14.37 -8.27
C LEU A 73 -11.90 -14.15 -9.43
N LYS A 74 -13.18 -13.92 -9.15
CA LYS A 74 -14.18 -13.62 -10.18
C LYS A 74 -14.32 -12.11 -10.42
N PRO A 75 -14.86 -11.69 -11.57
CA PRO A 75 -15.20 -10.29 -11.82
C PRO A 75 -16.12 -9.73 -10.75
N GLY A 76 -15.78 -8.53 -10.27
CA GLY A 76 -16.53 -7.73 -9.32
C GLY A 76 -17.23 -6.57 -10.02
N MET A 77 -17.19 -5.39 -9.39
CA MET A 77 -17.80 -4.17 -9.91
C MET A 77 -17.05 -3.67 -11.15
N ASP A 78 -17.78 -3.25 -12.18
CA ASP A 78 -17.22 -2.55 -13.33
C ASP A 78 -17.58 -1.05 -13.32
N TRP A 79 -16.70 -0.23 -13.88
CA TRP A 79 -16.95 1.19 -14.06
C TRP A 79 -16.21 1.73 -15.28
N THR A 80 -16.72 2.85 -15.81
CA THR A 80 -16.05 3.59 -16.88
C THR A 80 -15.27 4.77 -16.28
N VAL A 81 -13.98 4.86 -16.61
CA VAL A 81 -13.07 5.88 -16.08
C VAL A 81 -13.51 7.28 -16.53
N LYS A 82 -13.89 8.13 -15.57
CA LYS A 82 -14.27 9.53 -15.83
C LYS A 82 -13.05 10.42 -16.06
N HIS A 83 -12.00 10.29 -15.27
CA HIS A 83 -10.77 11.07 -15.43
C HIS A 83 -9.63 10.10 -15.69
N GLY A 84 -8.97 10.22 -16.84
CA GLY A 84 -7.79 9.41 -17.13
C GLY A 84 -6.69 9.68 -16.10
N PHE A 85 -5.82 8.71 -15.88
CA PHE A 85 -4.75 8.81 -14.89
C PHE A 85 -3.47 8.15 -15.35
N ALA A 86 -2.36 8.65 -14.84
CA ALA A 86 -1.06 7.98 -14.91
C ALA A 86 -0.78 7.35 -13.55
N GLY A 87 -0.40 6.08 -13.52
CA GLY A 87 -0.10 5.36 -12.30
C GLY A 87 1.15 4.49 -12.43
N ILE A 88 1.54 3.85 -11.34
CA ILE A 88 2.62 2.86 -11.32
C ILE A 88 2.03 1.52 -10.93
N ASN A 89 2.30 0.49 -11.72
CA ASN A 89 1.83 -0.86 -11.44
C ASN A 89 2.77 -1.64 -10.50
N ALA A 90 2.42 -2.90 -10.23
CA ALA A 90 3.27 -3.84 -9.52
C ALA A 90 3.02 -5.26 -10.05
N LEU A 91 4.06 -6.09 -10.06
CA LEU A 91 4.00 -7.51 -10.42
C LEU A 91 3.37 -7.78 -11.80
N GLY A 92 3.55 -6.84 -12.74
CA GLY A 92 2.96 -6.92 -14.09
C GLY A 92 1.43 -6.97 -14.11
N LYS A 93 0.75 -6.51 -13.05
CA LYS A 93 -0.72 -6.45 -12.98
C LYS A 93 -1.23 -5.09 -13.39
N ASP A 94 -2.38 -5.04 -14.04
CA ASP A 94 -3.08 -3.81 -14.41
C ASP A 94 -3.79 -3.17 -13.18
N LEU A 95 -3.00 -2.89 -12.14
CA LEU A 95 -3.43 -2.27 -10.88
C LEU A 95 -2.46 -1.14 -10.53
N SER A 96 -2.99 0.07 -10.26
CA SER A 96 -2.17 1.19 -9.80
C SER A 96 -1.93 1.15 -8.30
N THR A 97 -0.69 1.30 -7.87
CA THR A 97 -0.32 1.48 -6.44
C THR A 97 -0.44 2.93 -5.98
N LEU A 98 -0.23 3.89 -6.89
CA LEU A 98 -0.67 5.29 -6.80
C LEU A 98 -0.58 5.95 -8.16
N ALA A 99 -1.45 6.94 -8.33
CA ALA A 99 -1.75 7.58 -9.58
C ALA A 99 -1.99 9.07 -9.41
N ILE A 100 -1.75 9.81 -10.50
CA ILE A 100 -2.18 11.19 -10.68
C ILE A 100 -3.27 11.22 -11.75
N PHE A 101 -4.40 11.83 -11.42
CA PHE A 101 -5.52 11.97 -12.34
C PHE A 101 -5.41 13.25 -13.16
N ALA A 102 -5.81 13.19 -14.42
CA ALA A 102 -6.04 14.36 -15.27
C ALA A 102 -7.35 15.04 -14.85
N VAL A 103 -7.34 15.64 -13.66
CA VAL A 103 -8.36 16.55 -13.16
C VAL A 103 -7.72 17.93 -13.23
N GLY A 104 -8.32 18.87 -13.97
CA GLY A 104 -7.82 20.25 -14.04
C GLY A 104 -7.61 20.83 -12.63
N ARG A 105 -6.73 21.84 -12.51
CA ARG A 105 -6.45 22.49 -11.22
C ARG A 105 -7.77 22.85 -10.53
N ARG A 106 -7.98 22.34 -9.31
CA ARG A 106 -9.13 22.81 -8.51
C ARG A 106 -8.93 24.32 -8.26
N PRO A 107 -9.96 25.16 -8.45
CA PRO A 107 -9.86 26.56 -8.09
C PRO A 107 -9.52 26.68 -6.60
N ARG A 108 -8.57 27.56 -6.28
CA ARG A 108 -8.24 27.90 -4.90
C ARG A 108 -9.47 28.61 -4.29
N ALA A 109 -9.94 28.12 -3.15
CA ALA A 109 -10.87 28.84 -2.30
C ALA A 109 -10.15 30.00 -1.59
#